data_AF-A0A453IGV2-F1
#
_entry.id   AF-A0A453IGV2-F1
#
_cell.length_a   1.000
_cell.length_b   1.000
_cell.length_c   1.000
_cell.angle_alpha   90.00
_cell.angle_beta   90.00
_cell.angle_gamma   90.00
#
_symmetry.space_group_name_H-M   'P 1'
#
loop_
_entity.id
_entity.type
_entity.pdbx_description
1 polymer ?
#
loop_
_entity_poly.entity_id
_entity_poly.type
_entity_poly.pdbx_seq_one_letter_code
_entity_poly.pdbx_strand_id
1 'polypeptide(L)'
;MGFLRKFSKQTRKLKSLLELTVSRVAIARKPRLARKSIASGDVCQLLSLGQTDRALQRVEQVIKEDNMLEALGIIELYCKCLVKKADQLDKPKYIIHLNVNVLGKKTNMFSVQGMQRGGKGSGCRPHICCQAVQ
;
A
#
# COMPACT_ATOMS: atom_id res chain seq x y z
N MET A 1 8.27 1.62 -29.95
CA MET A 1 8.85 0.84 -28.82
C MET A 1 9.10 1.66 -27.53
N GLY A 2 8.40 2.78 -27.27
CA GLY A 2 8.71 3.67 -26.14
C GLY A 2 7.87 3.53 -24.86
N PHE A 3 6.72 2.85 -24.91
CA PHE A 3 5.74 2.85 -23.81
C PHE A 3 6.12 1.94 -22.63
N LEU A 4 6.64 0.74 -22.89
CA LEU A 4 6.97 -0.23 -21.85
C LEU A 4 8.15 0.22 -20.94
N ARG A 5 9.12 0.96 -21.51
CA ARG A 5 10.25 1.51 -20.74
C ARG A 5 9.81 2.60 -19.75
N LYS A 6 8.80 3.40 -20.10
CA LYS A 6 8.23 4.43 -19.21
C LYS A 6 7.55 3.82 -17.98
N PHE A 7 6.81 2.72 -18.15
CA PHE A 7 6.12 2.04 -17.04
C PHE A 7 7.09 1.52 -15.97
N SER A 8 8.18 0.82 -16.36
CA SER A 8 9.14 0.31 -15.36
C SER A 8 9.82 1.41 -14.53
N LYS A 9 10.11 2.58 -15.14
CA LYS A 9 10.69 3.74 -14.43
C LYS A 9 9.68 4.33 -13.45
N GLN A 10 8.39 4.33 -13.80
CA GLN A 10 7.33 4.82 -12.93
C GLN A 10 7.06 3.85 -11.76
N THR A 11 7.08 2.53 -12.00
CA THR A 11 6.91 1.51 -10.94
C THR A 11 8.01 1.59 -9.88
N ARG A 12 9.28 1.73 -10.31
CA ARG A 12 10.41 1.90 -9.38
C ARG A 12 10.28 3.16 -8.52
N LYS A 13 9.88 4.28 -9.13
CA LYS A 13 9.63 5.54 -8.39
C LYS A 13 8.48 5.37 -7.39
N LEU A 14 7.37 4.77 -7.81
CA LEU A 14 6.24 4.47 -6.94
C LEU A 14 6.67 3.63 -5.74
N LYS A 15 7.41 2.54 -5.97
CA LYS A 15 7.93 1.69 -4.90
C LYS A 15 8.79 2.49 -3.92
N SER A 16 9.74 3.29 -4.41
CA SER A 16 10.56 4.14 -3.52
C SER A 16 9.74 5.13 -2.70
N LEU A 17 8.71 5.75 -3.29
CA LEU A 17 7.84 6.68 -2.59
C LEU A 17 7.00 5.99 -1.51
N LEU A 18 6.50 4.78 -1.79
CA LEU A 18 5.72 4.00 -0.83
C LEU A 18 6.59 3.56 0.37
N GLU A 19 7.81 3.09 0.14
CA GLU A 19 8.75 2.73 1.22
C GLU A 19 9.11 3.94 2.09
N LEU A 20 9.32 5.10 1.47
CA LEU A 20 9.53 6.36 2.19
C LEU A 20 8.31 6.75 3.02
N THR A 21 7.10 6.56 2.49
CA THR A 21 5.86 6.85 3.23
C THR A 21 5.72 5.94 4.45
N VAL A 22 5.97 4.63 4.31
CA VAL A 22 5.96 3.70 5.46
C VAL A 22 6.97 4.14 6.53
N SER A 23 8.20 4.50 6.12
CA SER A 23 9.23 5.00 7.05
C SER A 23 8.80 6.29 7.75
N ARG A 24 8.21 7.25 7.03
CA ARG A 24 7.72 8.52 7.58
C ARG A 24 6.57 8.31 8.56
N VAL A 25 5.66 7.38 8.28
CA VAL A 25 4.57 7.02 9.19
C VAL A 25 5.13 6.45 10.50
N ALA A 26 6.14 5.57 10.43
CA ALA A 26 6.79 5.03 11.62
C ALA A 26 7.43 6.13 12.48
N ILE A 27 8.09 7.12 11.85
CA ILE A 27 8.65 8.28 12.56
C ILE A 27 7.54 9.14 13.18
N ALA A 28 6.46 9.40 12.45
CA ALA A 28 5.33 10.19 12.92
C ALA A 28 4.57 9.54 14.09
N ARG A 29 4.56 8.21 14.18
CA ARG A 29 3.92 7.46 15.29
C ARG A 29 4.63 7.66 16.63
N LYS A 30 5.96 7.72 16.66
CA LYS A 30 6.74 7.81 17.90
C LYS A 30 6.32 8.98 18.82
N PRO A 31 6.30 10.25 18.36
CA PRO A 31 5.92 11.36 19.23
C PRO A 31 4.44 11.32 19.61
N ARG A 32 3.57 10.74 18.78
CA ARG A 32 2.13 10.57 19.09
C ARG A 32 1.90 9.59 20.24
N LEU A 33 2.61 8.46 20.22
CA LEU A 33 2.58 7.49 21.32
C LEU A 33 3.09 8.10 22.63
N ALA A 34 4.17 8.88 22.57
CA ALA A 34 4.68 9.60 23.74
C ALA A 34 3.62 10.57 24.30
N ARG A 35 2.99 11.40 23.45
CA ARG A 35 1.92 12.32 23.87
C ARG A 35 0.70 11.60 24.44
N LYS A 36 0.29 10.47 23.84
CA LYS A 36 -0.79 9.62 24.36
C LYS A 36 -0.45 9.10 25.75
N SER A 37 0.77 8.59 25.95
CA SER A 37 1.24 8.07 27.25
C SER A 37 1.25 9.15 28.32
N ILE A 38 1.77 10.33 28.00
CA ILE A 38 1.80 11.49 28.92
C ILE A 38 0.37 11.90 29.28
N ALA A 39 -0.49 12.11 28.27
CA ALA A 39 -1.87 12.51 28.51
C ALA A 39 -2.65 11.48 29.34
N SER A 40 -2.41 10.18 29.15
CA SER A 40 -3.04 9.12 29.94
C SER A 40 -2.57 9.12 31.40
N GLY A 41 -1.28 9.37 31.64
CA GLY A 41 -0.75 9.55 32.99
C GLY A 41 -1.35 10.79 33.67
N ASP A 42 -1.48 11.89 32.93
CA ASP A 42 -2.07 13.12 33.45
C ASP A 42 -3.56 12.96 33.79
N VAL A 43 -4.32 12.17 33.02
CA VAL A 43 -5.70 11.81 33.38
C VAL A 43 -5.74 11.11 34.75
N CYS A 44 -4.90 10.10 34.97
CA CYS A 44 -4.85 9.37 36.23
C CYS A 44 -4.52 10.29 37.43
N GLN A 45 -3.52 11.17 37.26
CA GLN A 45 -3.14 12.13 38.28
C GLN A 45 -4.24 13.14 38.58
N LEU A 46 -4.88 13.71 37.55
CA LEU A 46 -5.93 14.72 37.72
C LEU A 46 -7.19 14.13 38.37
N LEU A 47 -7.55 12.89 38.03
CA LEU A 47 -8.66 12.18 38.68
C LEU A 47 -8.36 11.90 40.16
N SER A 48 -7.12 11.55 40.49
CA SER A 48 -6.69 11.34 41.89
C SER A 48 -6.77 12.63 42.73
N LEU A 49 -6.60 13.79 42.08
CA LEU A 49 -6.74 15.11 42.69
C LEU A 49 -8.18 15.65 42.69
N GLY A 50 -9.14 14.90 42.12
CA GLY A 50 -10.54 15.35 41.98
C GLY A 50 -10.77 16.46 40.94
N GLN A 51 -9.78 16.75 40.08
CA GLN A 51 -9.87 17.80 39.06
C GLN A 51 -10.51 17.28 37.76
N THR A 52 -11.82 17.08 37.77
CA THR A 52 -12.58 16.44 36.68
C THR A 52 -12.55 17.23 35.38
N ASP A 53 -12.69 18.55 35.40
CA ASP A 53 -12.72 19.37 34.17
C ASP A 53 -11.40 19.31 33.41
N ARG A 54 -10.27 19.38 34.13
CA ARG A 54 -8.93 19.25 33.54
C ARG A 54 -8.67 17.83 33.06
N ALA A 55 -9.15 16.82 33.80
CA ALA A 55 -9.04 15.43 33.37
C ALA A 55 -9.79 15.21 32.05
N LEU A 56 -10.98 15.79 31.89
CA LEU A 56 -11.78 15.70 30.66
C LEU A 56 -11.02 16.26 29.45
N GLN A 57 -10.39 17.43 29.59
CA GLN A 57 -9.54 17.99 28.53
C GLN A 57 -8.37 17.06 28.15
N ARG A 58 -7.77 16.36 29.13
CA ARG A 58 -6.70 15.38 28.84
C ARG A 58 -7.22 14.10 28.20
N VAL A 59 -8.41 13.64 28.56
CA VAL A 59 -9.08 12.51 27.89
C VAL A 59 -9.35 12.84 26.42
N GLU A 60 -9.83 14.04 26.11
CA GLU A 60 -9.97 14.47 24.71
C GLU A 60 -8.65 14.42 23.95
N GLN A 61 -7.54 14.81 24.59
CA GLN A 61 -6.22 14.71 23.99
C GLN A 61 -5.80 13.25 23.74
N VAL A 62 -6.09 12.33 24.66
CA VAL A 62 -5.85 10.90 24.47
C VAL A 62 -6.62 10.38 23.26
N ILE A 63 -7.91 10.71 23.15
CA ILE A 63 -8.76 10.30 22.01
C ILE A 63 -8.21 10.87 20.70
N LYS A 64 -7.83 12.16 20.66
CA LYS A 64 -7.25 12.79 19.47
C LYS A 64 -5.97 12.09 19.02
N GLU A 65 -5.06 11.76 19.94
CA GLU A 65 -3.83 11.05 19.57
C GLU A 65 -4.10 9.61 19.14
N ASP A 66 -5.07 8.93 19.74
CA ASP A 66 -5.43 7.56 19.36
C ASP A 66 -6.02 7.50 17.94
N ASN A 67 -6.98 8.38 17.65
CA ASN A 67 -7.57 8.51 16.32
C ASN A 67 -6.50 8.79 15.25
N MET A 68 -5.51 9.64 15.58
CA MET A 68 -4.40 9.91 14.67
C MET A 68 -3.46 8.71 14.48
N LEU A 69 -3.21 7.93 15.54
CA LEU A 69 -2.41 6.70 15.45
C LEU A 69 -3.13 5.64 14.61
N GLU A 70 -4.43 5.50 14.76
CA GLU A 70 -5.27 4.61 13.96
C GLU A 70 -5.26 5.02 12.48
N ALA A 71 -5.49 6.30 12.18
CA ALA A 71 -5.42 6.82 10.82
C ALA A 71 -4.05 6.56 10.16
N LEU A 72 -2.95 6.79 10.91
CA LEU A 72 -1.60 6.45 10.45
C LEU A 72 -1.44 4.94 10.22
N GLY A 73 -2.12 4.09 10.99
CA GLY A 73 -2.11 2.64 10.81
C GLY A 73 -2.80 2.20 9.53
N ILE A 74 -3.94 2.81 9.23
CA ILE A 74 -4.66 2.59 7.97
C ILE A 74 -3.77 2.99 6.78
N ILE A 75 -3.13 4.17 6.84
CA ILE A 75 -2.20 4.63 5.79
C ILE A 75 -1.03 3.64 5.61
N GLU A 76 -0.41 3.22 6.70
CA GLU A 76 0.70 2.26 6.67
C GLU A 76 0.28 0.92 6.03
N LEU A 77 -0.89 0.40 6.40
CA LEU A 77 -1.44 -0.83 5.85
C LEU A 77 -1.68 -0.73 4.34
N TYR A 78 -2.29 0.37 3.89
CA TYR A 78 -2.50 0.62 2.45
C TYR A 78 -1.18 0.72 1.70
N CYS A 79 -0.20 1.48 2.22
CA CYS A 79 1.11 1.59 1.59
C CYS A 79 1.81 0.22 1.47
N LYS A 80 1.79 -0.61 2.52
CA LYS A 80 2.34 -1.97 2.49
C LYS A 80 1.62 -2.87 1.47
N CYS A 81 0.30 -2.74 1.34
CA CYS A 81 -0.47 -3.47 0.33
C CYS A 81 -0.05 -3.05 -1.09
N LEU A 82 0.10 -1.75 -1.34
CA LEU A 82 0.51 -1.20 -2.63
C LEU A 82 1.93 -1.64 -3.02
N VAL A 83 2.88 -1.70 -2.08
CA VAL A 83 4.23 -2.21 -2.35
C VAL A 83 4.17 -3.66 -2.85
N LYS A 84 3.44 -4.53 -2.14
CA LYS A 84 3.27 -5.94 -2.55
C LYS A 84 2.66 -6.08 -3.95
N LYS A 85 1.73 -5.19 -4.31
CA LYS A 85 1.12 -5.15 -5.64
C LYS A 85 2.09 -4.61 -6.70
N ALA A 86 2.89 -3.59 -6.39
CA ALA A 86 3.91 -3.07 -7.28
C ALA A 86 4.98 -4.14 -7.61
N ASP A 87 5.35 -4.98 -6.63
CA ASP A 87 6.27 -6.11 -6.85
C ASP A 87 5.71 -7.19 -7.79
N GLN A 88 4.38 -7.30 -7.90
CA GLN A 88 3.73 -8.19 -8.86
C GLN A 88 3.76 -7.60 -10.28
N LEU A 89 3.76 -6.26 -10.42
CA LEU A 89 3.79 -5.56 -11.71
C LEU A 89 5.17 -5.61 -12.40
N ASP A 90 6.26 -5.71 -11.64
CA ASP A 90 7.63 -5.78 -12.18
C ASP A 90 8.01 -7.19 -12.67
N LYS A 91 7.22 -8.22 -12.37
CA LYS A 91 7.42 -9.57 -12.90
C LYS A 91 6.74 -9.65 -14.27
N PRO A 92 7.47 -9.90 -15.38
CA PRO A 92 6.88 -10.04 -16.71
C PRO A 92 6.23 -11.42 -16.83
N LYS A 93 5.16 -11.63 -16.07
CA LYS A 93 4.47 -12.89 -16.03
C LYS A 93 3.11 -12.66 -15.33
N TYR A 94 2.07 -12.96 -16.11
CA TYR A 94 0.68 -13.24 -15.74
C TYR A 94 -0.29 -12.05 -15.62
N ILE A 95 -1.13 -11.94 -16.65
CA ILE A 95 -2.58 -11.70 -16.62
C ILE A 95 -3.10 -11.09 -15.32
N ILE A 96 -3.45 -9.80 -15.34
CA ILE A 96 -4.26 -9.21 -14.29
C ILE A 96 -5.68 -9.72 -14.46
N HIS A 97 -5.99 -10.89 -13.87
CA HIS A 97 -7.38 -11.20 -13.52
C HIS A 97 -7.75 -10.34 -12.31
N LEU A 98 -8.25 -9.14 -12.56
CA LEU A 98 -9.01 -8.39 -11.57
C LEU A 98 -10.35 -9.11 -11.39
N ASN A 99 -10.44 -10.02 -10.42
CA ASN A 99 -11.74 -10.46 -9.91
C ASN A 99 -12.31 -9.32 -9.07
N VAL A 100 -13.12 -8.46 -9.69
CA VAL A 100 -14.06 -7.59 -8.98
C VAL A 100 -15.36 -8.38 -8.84
N ASN A 101 -15.71 -8.75 -7.61
CA ASN A 101 -16.94 -9.47 -7.34
C ASN A 101 -18.08 -8.45 -7.23
N VAL A 102 -18.71 -8.12 -8.35
CA VAL A 102 -19.99 -7.40 -8.37
C VAL A 102 -21.04 -8.43 -8.76
N LEU A 103 -21.96 -8.72 -7.83
CA LEU A 103 -23.17 -9.52 -8.09
C LEU A 103 -22.91 -10.94 -8.64
N GLY A 104 -21.94 -11.66 -8.08
CA GLY A 104 -21.84 -13.12 -8.22
C GLY A 104 -21.59 -13.67 -9.63
N LYS A 105 -21.19 -12.85 -10.60
CA LYS A 105 -20.86 -13.30 -11.96
C LYS A 105 -19.37 -13.15 -12.22
N LYS A 106 -18.71 -14.30 -12.41
CA LYS A 106 -17.27 -14.39 -12.71
C LYS A 106 -17.11 -14.42 -14.23
N THR A 107 -16.58 -13.36 -14.83
CA THR A 107 -16.28 -13.30 -16.26
C THR A 107 -14.77 -13.20 -16.49
N ASN A 108 -14.20 -14.14 -17.23
CA ASN A 108 -12.81 -14.12 -17.69
C ASN A 108 -12.73 -13.49 -19.08
N MET A 109 -11.95 -12.42 -19.24
CA MET A 109 -11.70 -11.84 -20.55
C MET A 109 -10.19 -11.68 -20.75
N PHE A 110 -9.67 -12.41 -21.75
CA PHE A 110 -8.34 -12.36 -22.35
C PHE A 110 -7.13 -12.98 -21.62
N SER A 111 -6.44 -13.85 -22.37
CA SER A 111 -5.12 -14.42 -22.05
C SER A 111 -4.14 -13.99 -23.14
N VAL A 112 -3.07 -13.27 -22.79
CA VAL A 112 -1.99 -12.92 -23.72
C VAL A 112 -0.68 -13.45 -23.14
N GLN A 113 -0.10 -14.45 -23.80
CA GLN A 113 1.20 -15.02 -23.42
C GLN A 113 2.34 -14.17 -23.99
N GLY A 114 3.08 -13.49 -23.11
CA GLY A 114 4.29 -12.76 -23.45
C GLY A 114 5.47 -13.71 -23.69
N MET A 115 5.96 -13.72 -24.93
CA MET A 115 7.16 -14.42 -25.40
C MET A 115 8.43 -14.03 -24.60
N GLN A 116 9.09 -14.99 -23.96
CA GLN A 116 10.45 -14.80 -23.43
C GLN A 116 11.45 -14.88 -24.60
N ARG A 117 12.19 -13.80 -24.88
CA ARG A 117 13.37 -13.91 -25.76
C ARG A 117 14.62 -14.21 -24.93
N GLY A 118 15.04 -15.47 -25.01
CA GLY A 118 16.41 -15.90 -24.74
C GLY A 118 17.41 -15.19 -25.66
N GLY A 119 18.66 -15.13 -25.20
CA GLY A 119 19.73 -14.30 -25.72
C GLY A 119 20.21 -14.61 -27.15
N LYS A 120 20.95 -13.61 -27.65
CA LYS A 120 21.96 -13.60 -28.74
C LYS A 120 21.70 -14.50 -29.95
N GLY A 121 21.39 -13.88 -31.10
CA GLY A 121 21.59 -14.51 -32.41
C GLY A 121 20.53 -14.11 -33.43
N SER A 122 21.00 -13.50 -34.53
CA SER A 122 20.39 -13.37 -35.87
C SER A 122 18.91 -13.73 -36.07
N GLY A 123 18.11 -12.69 -36.35
CA GLY A 123 17.05 -12.66 -37.38
C GLY A 123 16.02 -13.79 -37.43
N CYS A 124 14.83 -13.56 -36.86
CA CYS A 124 13.58 -14.20 -37.31
C CYS A 124 12.40 -13.20 -37.17
N ARG A 125 11.60 -13.07 -38.25
CA ARG A 125 10.35 -12.29 -38.28
C ARG A 125 9.34 -12.86 -37.27
N PRO A 126 8.59 -12.03 -36.53
CA PRO A 126 7.53 -12.53 -35.65
C PRO A 126 6.31 -12.95 -36.50
N HIS A 127 6.07 -14.25 -36.63
CA HIS A 127 4.80 -14.80 -37.08
C HIS A 127 3.85 -14.84 -35.87
N ILE A 128 2.69 -14.20 -35.98
CA ILE A 128 1.62 -14.30 -34.97
C ILE A 128 0.95 -15.66 -35.20
N CYS A 129 1.11 -16.60 -34.28
CA CYS A 129 0.36 -17.85 -34.31
C CYS A 129 -0.94 -17.64 -33.54
N CYS A 130 -2.05 -17.42 -34.24
CA CYS A 130 -3.39 -17.51 -33.65
C CYS A 130 -3.76 -18.99 -33.60
N GLN A 131 -3.67 -19.62 -32.42
CA GLN A 131 -4.41 -20.87 -32.17
C GLN A 131 -5.74 -20.52 -31.51
N ALA A 132 -6.82 -20.96 -32.16
CA ALA A 132 -8.15 -21.04 -31.57
C ALA A 132 -8.13 -22.11 -30.47
N VAL A 133 -8.70 -21.80 -29.31
CA VAL A 133 -8.97 -22.78 -28.25
C VAL A 133 -10.40 -23.27 -28.49
N GLN A 134 -10.57 -24.57 -28.76
CA GLN A 134 -11.85 -25.27 -28.67
C GLN A 134 -12.23 -25.50 -27.20
#